data_AF-A0A2Z7C7Y7-F1
#
_entry.id   AF-A0A2Z7C7Y7-F1
#
_cell.length_a   1.000
_cell.length_b   1.000
_cell.length_c   1.000
_cell.angle_alpha   90.00
_cell.angle_beta   90.00
_cell.angle_gamma   90.00
#
_symmetry.space_group_name_H-M   'P 1'
#
loop_
_entity.id
_entity.type
_entity.pdbx_description
1 polymer ?
#
loop_
_entity_poly.entity_id
_entity_poly.type
_entity_poly.pdbx_seq_one_letter_code
_entity_poly.pdbx_strand_id
1 'polypeptide(L)'
;MKADTAIAISAGAPEWVEKRRYEYTTEEKKKYNLDDVARDILYKTLDKNMFCKIKTCATAKEIWEKLIQICEGNDETKENKLTVAQQKYESIKMREGETMAEFDERFSAVIIELKSLGKEYNNRELALKVMRALPREWDVKTMAMRESKDLKKLELHDLFANLKAYEFELETRSEAGPSTSQPNKALAATTSEQCSPRKSAEQLINDAMSLFVKSLGNF
;
A
#
# COMPACT_ATOMS: atom_id res chain seq x y z
N MET A 1 11.83 10.49 -35.99
CA MET A 1 12.25 11.90 -35.94
C MET A 1 11.66 12.60 -37.14
N LYS A 2 10.77 13.57 -36.96
CA LYS A 2 10.47 14.52 -38.04
C LYS A 2 11.69 15.44 -38.16
N ALA A 3 12.16 15.65 -39.38
CA ALA A 3 13.35 16.46 -39.64
C ALA A 3 13.00 17.95 -39.48
N ASP A 4 13.69 18.62 -38.55
CA ASP A 4 13.48 20.02 -38.24
C ASP A 4 14.34 20.89 -39.16
N THR A 5 13.78 21.37 -40.29
CA THR A 5 14.24 22.64 -40.90
C THR A 5 13.14 23.27 -41.76
N ALA A 6 12.79 24.52 -41.44
CA ALA A 6 11.89 25.35 -42.24
C ALA A 6 12.66 26.03 -43.39
N ILE A 7 12.20 25.89 -44.63
CA ILE A 7 12.68 26.70 -45.75
C ILE A 7 11.74 27.90 -45.89
N ALA A 8 12.25 29.11 -45.64
CA ALA A 8 11.52 30.33 -45.91
C ALA A 8 11.58 30.66 -47.40
N ILE A 9 10.55 30.28 -48.14
CA ILE A 9 10.29 30.86 -49.47
C ILE A 9 9.40 32.08 -49.22
N SER A 10 9.78 33.22 -49.79
CA SER A 10 9.12 34.51 -49.58
C SER A 10 7.59 34.40 -49.77
N ALA A 11 6.85 34.86 -48.75
CA ALA A 11 5.40 35.03 -48.72
C ALA A 11 4.54 33.76 -48.68
N GLY A 12 4.76 32.90 -47.68
CA GLY A 12 3.84 31.84 -47.30
C GLY A 12 4.36 31.07 -46.08
N ALA A 13 3.48 30.54 -45.23
CA ALA A 13 3.86 29.82 -44.01
C ALA A 13 4.90 28.72 -44.28
N PRO A 14 5.83 28.44 -43.34
CA PRO A 14 6.86 27.43 -43.53
C PRO A 14 6.23 26.06 -43.78
N GLU A 15 6.47 25.52 -44.97
CA GLU A 15 6.00 24.21 -45.40
C GLU A 15 7.07 23.15 -45.07
N TRP A 16 6.66 22.10 -44.36
CA TRP A 16 7.53 21.00 -43.93
C TRP A 16 7.73 20.02 -45.08
N VAL A 17 8.84 20.15 -45.81
CA VAL A 17 9.17 19.26 -46.93
C VAL A 17 10.15 18.18 -46.47
N GLU A 18 9.78 16.91 -46.65
CA GLU A 18 10.64 15.78 -46.35
C GLU A 18 11.85 15.76 -47.31
N LYS A 19 13.06 15.95 -46.75
CA LYS A 19 14.30 16.11 -47.51
C LYS A 19 14.67 14.81 -48.24
N ARG A 20 14.99 14.89 -49.54
CA ARG A 20 15.38 13.70 -50.33
C ARG A 20 16.73 13.15 -49.87
N ARG A 21 16.90 11.82 -49.89
CA ARG A 21 18.07 11.07 -49.35
C ARG A 21 19.46 11.55 -49.80
N TYR A 22 19.58 12.25 -50.93
CA TYR A 22 20.85 12.79 -51.42
C TYR A 22 21.26 14.12 -50.76
N GLU A 23 20.35 14.81 -50.08
CA GLU A 23 20.60 16.08 -49.39
C GLU A 23 20.96 15.90 -47.91
N TYR A 24 21.07 14.64 -47.47
CA TYR A 24 21.45 14.31 -46.10
C TYR A 24 22.93 14.60 -45.86
N THR A 25 23.16 15.30 -44.76
CA THR A 25 24.47 15.43 -44.15
C THR A 25 25.01 14.06 -43.73
N THR A 26 26.33 13.95 -43.55
CA THR A 26 26.98 12.71 -43.12
C THR A 26 26.42 12.21 -41.79
N GLU A 27 25.99 13.11 -40.90
CA GLU A 27 25.37 12.77 -39.62
C GLU A 27 23.96 12.21 -39.76
N GLU A 28 23.13 12.80 -40.62
CA GLU A 28 21.77 12.30 -40.91
C GLU A 28 21.81 10.90 -41.54
N LYS A 29 22.77 10.64 -42.44
CA LYS A 29 22.98 9.31 -43.02
C LYS A 29 23.36 8.27 -41.96
N LYS A 30 24.28 8.61 -41.05
CA LYS A 30 24.67 7.73 -39.94
C LYS A 30 23.47 7.41 -39.05
N LYS A 31 22.66 8.42 -38.72
CA LYS A 31 21.48 8.26 -37.88
C LYS A 31 20.41 7.38 -38.52
N TYR A 32 20.15 7.56 -39.81
CA TYR A 32 19.22 6.73 -40.56
C TYR A 32 19.69 5.27 -40.58
N ASN A 33 20.97 5.03 -40.85
CA ASN A 33 21.55 3.68 -40.82
C ASN A 33 21.41 3.01 -39.44
N LEU A 34 21.61 3.77 -38.35
CA LEU A 34 21.44 3.25 -36.99
C LEU A 34 19.97 2.92 -36.68
N ASP A 35 19.01 3.74 -37.14
CA ASP A 35 17.58 3.46 -36.99
C ASP A 35 17.18 2.20 -37.77
N ASP A 36 17.67 2.03 -39.00
CA ASP A 36 17.43 0.82 -39.81
C ASP A 36 18.00 -0.44 -39.14
N VAL A 37 19.22 -0.38 -38.60
CA VAL A 37 19.81 -1.50 -37.85
C VAL A 37 18.99 -1.82 -36.60
N ALA A 38 18.58 -0.80 -35.85
CA ALA A 38 17.75 -1.00 -34.66
C ALA A 38 16.38 -1.60 -35.01
N ARG A 39 15.74 -1.15 -36.10
CA ARG A 39 14.49 -1.74 -36.62
C ARG A 39 14.67 -3.20 -36.99
N ASP A 40 15.73 -3.55 -37.72
CA ASP A 40 15.99 -4.93 -38.14
C ASP A 40 16.18 -5.87 -36.93
N ILE A 41 16.93 -5.43 -35.91
CA ILE A 41 17.08 -6.16 -34.66
C ILE A 41 15.72 -6.35 -33.97
N LEU A 42 14.94 -5.28 -33.82
CA LEU A 42 13.62 -5.33 -33.19
C LEU A 42 12.66 -6.26 -33.95
N TYR A 43 12.68 -6.28 -35.27
CA TYR A 43 11.82 -7.18 -36.04
C TYR A 43 12.22 -8.65 -35.92
N LYS A 44 13.52 -8.94 -35.85
CA LYS A 44 14.03 -10.33 -35.75
C LYS A 44 13.76 -10.97 -34.39
N THR A 45 13.63 -10.18 -33.33
CA THR A 45 13.41 -10.69 -31.96
C THR A 45 11.94 -10.95 -31.65
N LEU A 46 11.02 -10.47 -32.47
CA LEU A 46 9.58 -10.54 -32.22
C LEU A 46 8.91 -11.73 -32.90
N ASP A 47 7.86 -12.24 -32.25
CA ASP A 47 7.01 -13.25 -32.84
C ASP A 47 6.08 -12.67 -33.93
N LYS A 48 5.48 -13.54 -34.75
CA LYS A 48 4.61 -13.12 -35.85
C LYS A 48 3.42 -12.26 -35.39
N ASN A 49 2.90 -12.52 -34.19
CA ASN A 49 1.76 -11.78 -33.64
C ASN A 49 2.15 -10.34 -33.30
N MET A 50 3.27 -10.15 -32.59
CA MET A 50 3.75 -8.82 -32.21
C MET A 50 4.22 -8.04 -33.44
N PHE A 51 4.93 -8.68 -34.36
CA PHE A 51 5.38 -8.07 -35.61
C PHE A 51 4.22 -7.45 -36.42
N CYS A 52 3.10 -8.17 -36.56
CA CYS A 52 1.92 -7.67 -37.28
C CYS A 52 1.35 -6.37 -36.70
N LYS A 53 1.53 -6.11 -35.40
CA LYS A 53 1.02 -4.92 -34.70
C LYS A 53 1.94 -3.69 -34.84
N ILE A 54 3.22 -3.91 -35.14
CA ILE A 54 4.24 -2.83 -35.19
C ILE A 54 4.79 -2.57 -36.61
N LYS A 55 4.46 -3.42 -37.60
CA LYS A 55 4.99 -3.32 -38.98
C LYS A 55 4.76 -1.97 -39.68
N THR A 56 3.81 -1.17 -39.20
CA THR A 56 3.48 0.16 -39.74
C THR A 56 4.31 1.28 -39.15
N CYS A 57 5.09 1.02 -38.09
CA CYS A 57 5.97 2.02 -37.48
C CYS A 57 7.11 2.38 -38.44
N ALA A 58 7.42 3.66 -38.54
CA ALA A 58 8.44 4.19 -39.46
C ALA A 58 9.83 4.20 -38.83
N THR A 59 9.94 4.34 -37.51
CA THR A 59 11.22 4.45 -36.80
C THR A 59 11.41 3.38 -35.73
N ALA A 60 12.66 3.07 -35.37
CA ALA A 60 12.94 2.14 -34.26
C ALA A 60 12.32 2.64 -32.95
N LYS A 61 12.31 3.96 -32.75
CA LYS A 61 11.64 4.62 -31.61
C LYS A 61 10.14 4.32 -31.57
N GLU A 62 9.43 4.50 -32.68
CA GLU A 62 7.99 4.20 -32.76
C GLU A 62 7.69 2.71 -32.54
N ILE A 63 8.56 1.83 -33.03
CA ILE A 63 8.45 0.39 -32.73
C ILE A 63 8.56 0.16 -31.22
N TRP A 64 9.59 0.71 -30.59
CA TRP A 64 9.84 0.55 -29.16
C TRP A 64 8.69 1.10 -28.31
N GLU A 65 8.21 2.31 -28.60
CA GLU A 65 7.06 2.91 -27.92
C GLU A 65 5.79 2.06 -28.06
N LYS A 66 5.55 1.50 -29.26
CA LYS A 66 4.39 0.64 -29.50
C LYS A 66 4.52 -0.72 -28.83
N LEU A 67 5.73 -1.27 -28.73
CA LEU A 67 6.00 -2.48 -27.96
C LEU A 67 5.75 -2.26 -26.47
N ILE A 68 6.20 -1.13 -25.91
CA ILE A 68 5.87 -0.73 -24.53
C ILE A 68 4.34 -0.69 -24.36
N GLN A 69 3.63 -0.05 -25.29
CA GLN A 69 2.17 0.03 -25.25
C GLN A 69 1.47 -1.33 -25.32
N ILE A 70 1.99 -2.28 -26.11
CA ILE A 70 1.39 -3.62 -26.22
C ILE A 70 1.69 -4.47 -24.99
N CYS A 71 2.90 -4.38 -24.45
CA CYS A 71 3.33 -5.18 -23.29
C CYS A 71 2.78 -4.65 -21.96
N GLU A 72 2.76 -3.33 -21.77
CA GLU A 72 2.30 -2.71 -20.52
C GLU A 72 0.81 -2.31 -20.57
N GLY A 73 0.21 -2.28 -21.76
CA GLY A 73 -1.10 -1.69 -22.03
C GLY A 73 -1.01 -0.22 -22.46
N ASN A 74 -2.04 0.28 -23.14
CA ASN A 74 -2.16 1.72 -23.40
C ASN A 74 -2.35 2.49 -22.08
N ASP A 75 -2.04 3.78 -22.07
CA ASP A 75 -2.17 4.63 -20.87
C ASP A 75 -3.58 4.56 -20.28
N GLU A 76 -4.61 4.44 -21.14
CA GLU A 76 -6.01 4.21 -20.76
C GLU A 76 -6.20 2.90 -19.96
N THR A 77 -5.53 1.80 -20.33
CA THR A 77 -5.58 0.54 -19.58
C THR A 77 -4.91 0.69 -18.21
N LYS A 78 -3.80 1.43 -18.13
CA LYS A 78 -3.12 1.71 -16.85
C LYS A 78 -4.00 2.58 -15.95
N GLU A 79 -4.62 3.60 -16.50
CA GLU A 79 -5.54 4.50 -15.79
C GLU A 79 -6.80 3.75 -15.32
N ASN A 80 -7.36 2.87 -16.14
CA ASN A 80 -8.49 2.02 -15.75
C ASN A 80 -8.10 1.06 -14.61
N LYS A 81 -6.93 0.41 -14.68
CA LYS A 81 -6.43 -0.45 -13.59
C LYS A 81 -6.23 0.34 -12.31
N LEU A 82 -5.66 1.55 -12.38
CA LEU A 82 -5.49 2.43 -11.24
C LEU A 82 -6.84 2.83 -10.63
N THR A 83 -7.81 3.19 -11.47
CA THR A 83 -9.16 3.53 -11.03
C THR A 83 -9.82 2.37 -10.29
N VAL A 84 -9.73 1.15 -10.83
CA VAL A 84 -10.26 -0.06 -10.18
C VAL A 84 -9.55 -0.34 -8.85
N ALA A 85 -8.21 -0.28 -8.80
CA ALA A 85 -7.46 -0.48 -7.58
C ALA A 85 -7.81 0.57 -6.51
N GLN A 86 -8.00 1.83 -6.91
CA GLN A 86 -8.43 2.89 -6.00
C GLN A 86 -9.86 2.68 -5.50
N GLN A 87 -10.77 2.19 -6.33
CA GLN A 87 -12.12 1.80 -5.89
C GLN A 87 -12.09 0.64 -4.89
N LYS A 88 -11.23 -0.38 -5.12
CA LYS A 88 -11.01 -1.47 -4.15
C LYS A 88 -10.51 -0.92 -2.82
N TYR A 89 -9.51 -0.03 -2.85
CA TYR A 89 -9.01 0.64 -1.65
C TYR A 89 -10.11 1.43 -0.96
N GLU A 90 -10.91 2.20 -1.69
CA GLU A 90 -11.94 3.03 -1.06
C GLU A 90 -13.09 2.23 -0.46
N SER A 91 -13.47 1.12 -1.10
CA SER A 91 -14.53 0.23 -0.64
C SER A 91 -14.08 -0.81 0.38
N ILE A 92 -12.76 -0.92 0.66
CA ILE A 92 -12.26 -1.95 1.57
C ILE A 92 -12.82 -1.78 2.98
N LYS A 93 -13.39 -2.86 3.48
CA LYS A 93 -13.89 -3.02 4.85
C LYS A 93 -13.53 -4.41 5.33
N MET A 94 -13.41 -4.56 6.64
CA MET A 94 -13.35 -5.87 7.27
C MET A 94 -14.71 -6.54 7.11
N ARG A 95 -14.70 -7.82 6.70
CA ARG A 95 -15.92 -8.59 6.48
C ARG A 95 -16.39 -9.20 7.80
N GLU A 96 -17.66 -9.60 7.85
CA GLU A 96 -18.18 -10.33 9.01
C GLU A 96 -17.53 -11.72 9.09
N GLY A 97 -17.02 -12.08 10.28
CA GLY A 97 -16.32 -13.35 10.52
C GLY A 97 -14.90 -13.43 9.96
N GLU A 98 -14.40 -12.35 9.36
CA GLU A 98 -13.01 -12.26 8.91
C GLU A 98 -12.10 -11.93 10.10
N THR A 99 -10.93 -12.57 10.17
CA THR A 99 -9.91 -12.28 11.18
C THR A 99 -9.09 -11.04 10.82
N MET A 100 -8.48 -10.40 11.82
CA MET A 100 -7.60 -9.25 11.58
C MET A 100 -6.41 -9.62 10.67
N ALA A 101 -5.93 -10.86 10.71
CA ALA A 101 -4.86 -11.34 9.85
C ALA A 101 -5.27 -11.45 8.37
N GLU A 102 -6.45 -11.99 8.09
CA GLU A 102 -7.00 -12.03 6.73
C GLU A 102 -7.28 -10.63 6.19
N PHE A 103 -7.80 -9.74 7.04
CA PHE A 103 -8.03 -8.35 6.67
C PHE A 103 -6.71 -7.61 6.33
N ASP A 104 -5.66 -7.80 7.14
CA ASP A 104 -4.32 -7.27 6.89
C ASP A 104 -3.78 -7.73 5.54
N GLU A 105 -3.85 -9.03 5.24
CA GLU A 105 -3.38 -9.58 3.96
C GLU A 105 -4.11 -8.94 2.76
N ARG A 106 -5.44 -8.84 2.83
CA ARG A 106 -6.22 -8.20 1.75
C ARG A 106 -5.91 -6.72 1.61
N PHE A 107 -5.75 -6.00 2.73
CA PHE A 107 -5.42 -4.58 2.71
C PHE A 107 -4.04 -4.36 2.11
N SER A 108 -3.04 -5.13 2.55
CA SER A 108 -1.67 -5.10 2.05
C SER A 108 -1.60 -5.43 0.56
N ALA A 109 -2.35 -6.41 0.07
CA ALA A 109 -2.43 -6.73 -1.35
C ALA A 109 -2.92 -5.55 -2.19
N VAL A 110 -3.94 -4.82 -1.72
CA VAL A 110 -4.46 -3.62 -2.40
C VAL A 110 -3.45 -2.48 -2.41
N ILE A 111 -2.70 -2.28 -1.31
CA ILE A 111 -1.62 -1.27 -1.26
C ILE A 111 -0.48 -1.61 -2.21
N ILE A 112 -0.09 -2.88 -2.30
CA ILE A 112 0.94 -3.34 -3.24
C ILE A 112 0.48 -3.13 -4.69
N GLU A 113 -0.79 -3.46 -5.01
CA GLU A 113 -1.39 -3.21 -6.33
C GLU A 113 -1.33 -1.71 -6.68
N LEU A 114 -1.75 -0.83 -5.77
CA LEU A 114 -1.72 0.62 -5.96
C LEU A 114 -0.29 1.17 -6.14
N LYS A 115 0.65 0.69 -5.33
CA LYS A 115 2.06 1.09 -5.41
C LYS A 115 2.68 0.68 -6.76
N SER A 116 2.34 -0.50 -7.26
CA SER A 116 2.77 -0.96 -8.59
C SER A 116 2.23 -0.10 -9.74
N LEU A 117 1.11 0.58 -9.52
CA LEU A 117 0.48 1.51 -10.46
C LEU A 117 0.90 2.98 -10.23
N GLY A 118 1.89 3.22 -9.36
CA GLY A 118 2.45 4.54 -9.10
C GLY A 118 1.65 5.39 -8.08
N LYS A 119 0.70 4.80 -7.36
CA LYS A 119 -0.06 5.47 -6.30
C LYS A 119 0.41 5.02 -4.93
N GLU A 120 0.96 5.95 -4.17
CA GLU A 120 1.38 5.73 -2.79
C GLU A 120 0.54 6.56 -1.82
N TYR A 121 0.35 6.02 -0.62
CA TYR A 121 -0.33 6.67 0.49
C TYR A 121 0.64 6.81 1.66
N ASN A 122 0.52 7.90 2.40
CA ASN A 122 1.34 8.08 3.59
C ASN A 122 0.80 7.24 4.76
N ASN A 123 1.65 7.00 5.76
CA ASN A 123 1.32 6.21 6.94
C ASN A 123 0.04 6.66 7.65
N ARG A 124 -0.18 7.97 7.74
CA ARG A 124 -1.39 8.53 8.37
C ARG A 124 -2.65 8.19 7.59
N GLU A 125 -2.61 8.30 6.25
CA GLU A 125 -3.73 7.96 5.38
C GLU A 125 -4.09 6.49 5.49
N LEU A 126 -3.09 5.61 5.46
CA LEU A 126 -3.25 4.18 5.62
C LEU A 126 -3.85 3.84 6.99
N ALA A 127 -3.30 4.41 8.07
CA ALA A 127 -3.80 4.17 9.42
C ALA A 127 -5.25 4.61 9.60
N LEU A 128 -5.59 5.81 9.09
CA LEU A 128 -6.96 6.31 9.12
C LEU A 128 -7.90 5.50 8.22
N LYS A 129 -7.38 4.88 7.15
CA LYS A 129 -8.18 4.02 6.29
C LYS A 129 -8.52 2.72 6.99
N VAL A 130 -7.53 2.04 7.57
CA VAL A 130 -7.71 0.81 8.37
C VAL A 130 -8.71 1.08 9.49
N MET A 131 -8.52 2.11 10.31
CA MET A 131 -9.44 2.43 11.42
C MET A 131 -10.89 2.66 10.98
N ARG A 132 -11.13 3.23 9.79
CA ARG A 132 -12.48 3.44 9.23
C ARG A 132 -13.08 2.20 8.57
N ALA A 133 -12.22 1.25 8.20
CA ALA A 133 -12.61 0.00 7.54
C ALA A 133 -12.96 -1.09 8.56
N LEU A 134 -12.61 -0.91 9.83
CA LEU A 134 -12.96 -1.82 10.91
C LEU A 134 -14.44 -1.72 11.31
N PRO A 135 -15.03 -2.81 11.84
CA PRO A 135 -16.39 -2.83 12.39
C PRO A 135 -16.52 -1.95 13.65
N ARG A 136 -17.76 -1.61 14.04
CA ARG A 136 -18.04 -0.69 15.16
C ARG A 136 -17.53 -1.19 16.51
N GLU A 137 -17.38 -2.50 16.65
CA GLU A 137 -16.84 -3.19 17.82
C GLU A 137 -15.41 -2.72 18.14
N TRP A 138 -14.70 -2.17 17.14
CA TRP A 138 -13.35 -1.64 17.24
C TRP A 138 -13.29 -0.14 17.56
N ASP A 139 -14.42 0.56 17.66
CA ASP A 139 -14.48 2.02 17.81
C ASP A 139 -13.69 2.49 19.05
N VAL A 140 -13.84 1.82 20.19
CA VAL A 140 -13.12 2.19 21.43
C VAL A 140 -11.61 2.11 21.23
N LYS A 141 -11.12 1.04 20.60
CA LYS A 141 -9.69 0.85 20.33
C LYS A 141 -9.17 1.86 19.33
N THR A 142 -9.88 2.08 18.23
CA THR A 142 -9.46 3.02 17.17
C THR A 142 -9.46 4.47 17.67
N MET A 143 -10.40 4.86 18.54
CA MET A 143 -10.43 6.17 19.19
C MET A 143 -9.24 6.35 20.13
N ALA A 144 -8.97 5.39 21.01
CA ALA A 144 -7.81 5.44 21.90
C ALA A 144 -6.48 5.54 21.12
N MET A 145 -6.35 4.83 19.99
CA MET A 145 -5.17 4.92 19.13
C MET A 145 -5.03 6.28 18.45
N ARG A 146 -6.13 6.91 18.07
CA ARG A 146 -6.14 8.26 17.48
C ARG A 146 -5.66 9.33 18.47
N GLU A 147 -5.99 9.17 19.74
CA GLU A 147 -5.63 10.11 20.80
C GLU A 147 -4.21 9.91 21.33
N SER A 148 -3.73 8.66 21.38
CA SER A 148 -2.45 8.32 22.02
C SER A 148 -1.26 8.19 21.07
N LYS A 149 -1.48 7.93 19.77
CA LYS A 149 -0.38 7.65 18.82
C LYS A 149 -0.20 8.77 17.80
N ASP A 150 1.06 9.04 17.45
CA ASP A 150 1.39 9.85 16.28
C ASP A 150 1.18 9.03 15.00
N LEU A 151 0.01 9.20 14.39
CA LEU A 151 -0.39 8.48 13.17
C LEU A 151 0.55 8.74 11.98
N LYS A 152 1.36 9.81 11.98
CA LYS A 152 2.33 10.06 10.90
C LYS A 152 3.54 9.12 10.98
N LYS A 153 3.92 8.71 12.20
CA LYS A 153 5.05 7.82 12.47
C LYS A 153 4.65 6.36 12.63
N LEU A 154 3.36 6.08 12.76
CA LEU A 154 2.84 4.74 12.91
C LEU A 154 2.90 3.99 11.58
N GLU A 155 3.79 3.01 11.47
CA GLU A 155 3.85 2.15 10.29
C GLU A 155 2.65 1.20 10.22
N LEU A 156 2.30 0.79 9.00
CA LEU A 156 1.16 -0.09 8.75
C LEU A 156 1.29 -1.43 9.50
N HIS A 157 2.50 -1.99 9.52
CA HIS A 157 2.82 -3.22 10.24
C HIS A 157 2.53 -3.08 11.75
N ASP A 158 2.99 -1.99 12.38
CA ASP A 158 2.79 -1.76 13.82
C ASP A 158 1.32 -1.54 14.18
N LEU A 159 0.56 -0.91 13.27
CA LEU A 159 -0.88 -0.78 13.40
C LEU A 159 -1.55 -2.16 13.43
N PHE A 160 -1.29 -3.01 12.44
CA PHE A 160 -1.89 -4.34 12.38
C PHE A 160 -1.41 -5.24 13.51
N ALA A 161 -0.16 -5.16 13.93
CA ALA A 161 0.34 -5.88 15.11
C ALA A 161 -0.45 -5.51 16.38
N ASN A 162 -0.73 -4.22 16.57
CA ASN A 162 -1.53 -3.76 17.72
C ASN A 162 -2.99 -4.22 17.66
N LEU A 163 -3.57 -4.24 16.46
CA LEU A 163 -4.95 -4.69 16.24
C LEU A 163 -5.09 -6.21 16.45
N LYS A 164 -4.14 -7.01 15.95
CA LYS A 164 -4.09 -8.47 16.18
C LYS A 164 -3.93 -8.81 17.67
N ALA A 165 -3.09 -8.06 18.39
CA ALA A 165 -2.96 -8.23 19.84
C ALA A 165 -4.29 -7.96 20.58
N TYR A 166 -5.05 -6.96 20.14
CA TYR A 166 -6.36 -6.68 20.71
C TYR A 166 -7.43 -7.72 20.34
N GLU A 167 -7.39 -8.28 19.13
CA GLU A 167 -8.23 -9.41 18.73
C GLU A 167 -8.07 -10.59 19.69
N PHE A 168 -6.82 -10.94 20.01
CA PHE A 168 -6.51 -12.01 20.96
C PHE A 168 -7.03 -11.73 22.37
N GLU A 169 -6.93 -10.47 22.85
CA GLU A 169 -7.50 -10.06 24.14
C GLU A 169 -9.04 -10.13 24.18
N LEU A 170 -9.71 -9.85 23.05
CA LEU A 170 -11.17 -9.97 22.95
C LEU A 170 -11.62 -11.43 23.01
N GLU A 171 -10.94 -12.33 22.29
CA GLU A 171 -11.25 -13.76 22.25
C GLU A 171 -11.11 -14.39 23.65
N THR A 172 -10.00 -14.13 24.33
CA THR A 172 -9.74 -14.64 25.70
C THR A 172 -10.75 -14.14 26.74
N ARG A 173 -11.38 -12.98 26.53
CA ARG A 173 -12.45 -12.46 27.42
C ARG A 173 -13.82 -13.06 27.08
N SER A 174 -14.06 -13.45 25.83
CA SER A 174 -15.30 -14.11 25.39
C SER A 174 -15.40 -15.54 25.95
N GLU A 175 -14.27 -16.26 26.02
CA GLU A 175 -14.19 -17.61 26.60
C GLU A 175 -14.34 -17.63 28.13
N ALA A 176 -14.05 -16.51 28.80
CA ALA A 176 -14.35 -16.33 30.22
C ALA A 176 -15.82 -15.91 30.40
N GLY A 177 -16.73 -16.89 30.45
CA GLY A 177 -18.16 -16.66 30.66
C GLY A 177 -18.52 -15.75 31.86
N PRO A 178 -19.77 -15.25 31.94
CA PRO A 178 -20.18 -14.26 32.93
C PRO A 178 -20.00 -14.83 34.34
N SER A 179 -18.91 -14.42 35.01
CA SER A 179 -18.72 -14.69 36.43
C SER A 179 -19.89 -14.06 37.19
N THR A 180 -20.66 -14.95 37.78
CA THR A 180 -21.88 -14.72 38.55
C THR A 180 -21.72 -13.67 39.64
N SER A 181 -22.76 -12.82 39.74
CA SER A 181 -23.27 -12.13 40.93
C SER A 181 -22.35 -11.17 41.68
N GLN A 182 -22.64 -9.88 41.55
CA GLN A 182 -22.58 -8.98 42.71
C GLN A 182 -23.56 -9.49 43.80
N PRO A 183 -23.28 -9.20 45.07
CA PRO A 183 -24.29 -8.56 45.88
C PRO A 183 -23.82 -7.16 46.27
N ASN A 184 -24.59 -6.17 45.84
CA ASN A 184 -24.56 -4.83 46.39
C ASN A 184 -24.81 -4.90 47.90
N LYS A 185 -23.82 -4.57 48.71
CA LYS A 185 -24.03 -4.15 50.10
C LYS A 185 -23.74 -2.66 50.18
N ALA A 186 -24.79 -1.87 50.13
CA ALA A 186 -24.79 -0.52 50.66
C ALA A 186 -24.68 -0.61 52.19
N LEU A 187 -23.71 0.07 52.82
CA LEU A 187 -23.84 0.47 54.22
C LEU A 187 -22.91 1.64 54.59
N ALA A 188 -23.57 2.76 54.90
CA ALA A 188 -23.24 3.87 55.81
C ALA A 188 -21.80 4.39 55.97
N ALA A 189 -21.65 5.69 55.73
CA ALA A 189 -20.53 6.50 56.15
C ALA A 189 -20.33 6.46 57.67
N THR A 190 -19.09 6.22 58.11
CA THR A 190 -18.57 6.77 59.37
C THR A 190 -17.13 7.19 59.14
N THR A 191 -16.86 8.47 59.34
CA THR A 191 -15.55 9.09 59.29
C THR A 191 -14.63 8.46 60.35
N SER A 192 -13.49 7.93 59.92
CA SER A 192 -12.29 7.79 60.76
C SER A 192 -11.08 7.65 59.84
N GLU A 193 -10.18 8.62 59.95
CA GLU A 193 -8.86 8.63 59.33
C GLU A 193 -8.07 7.38 59.72
N GLN A 194 -7.53 6.65 58.73
CA GLN A 194 -6.23 5.98 58.86
C GLN A 194 -5.72 5.51 57.48
N CYS A 195 -4.64 6.16 57.04
CA CYS A 195 -3.87 5.84 55.85
C CYS A 195 -3.09 4.52 56.08
N SER A 196 -3.42 3.46 55.34
CA SER A 196 -2.59 2.25 55.30
C SER A 196 -1.47 2.41 54.27
N PRO A 197 -0.23 2.02 54.56
CA PRO A 197 0.92 2.31 53.71
C PRO A 197 0.86 1.50 52.41
N ARG A 198 1.06 2.21 51.29
CA ARG A 198 1.24 1.63 49.95
C ARG A 198 2.47 0.72 50.00
N LYS A 199 2.28 -0.60 49.81
CA LYS A 199 3.40 -1.55 49.78
C LYS A 199 4.37 -1.17 48.66
N SER A 200 5.65 -1.03 48.98
CA SER A 200 6.72 -0.78 48.02
C SER A 200 6.83 -1.94 47.03
N ALA A 201 7.30 -1.65 45.81
CA ALA A 201 7.54 -2.65 44.76
C ALA A 201 8.47 -3.79 45.23
N GLU A 202 9.41 -3.50 46.13
CA GLU A 202 10.30 -4.49 46.72
C GLU A 202 9.54 -5.51 47.60
N GLN A 203 8.48 -5.08 48.29
CA GLN A 203 7.65 -5.95 49.11
C GLN A 203 6.82 -6.91 48.24
N LEU A 204 6.33 -6.43 47.10
CA LEU A 204 5.58 -7.25 46.14
C LEU A 204 6.45 -8.31 45.46
N ILE A 205 7.72 -7.97 45.18
CA ILE A 205 8.69 -8.91 44.62
C ILE A 205 9.05 -9.99 45.66
N ASN A 206 9.25 -9.60 46.92
CA ASN A 206 9.54 -10.56 47.99
C ASN A 206 8.36 -11.52 48.24
N ASP A 207 7.12 -11.02 48.21
CA ASP A 207 5.91 -11.85 48.32
C ASP A 207 5.79 -12.82 47.13
N ALA A 208 6.12 -12.37 45.91
CA ALA A 208 6.12 -13.21 44.70
C ALA A 208 7.21 -14.30 44.72
N MET A 209 8.42 -13.98 45.19
CA MET A 209 9.52 -14.94 45.30
C MET A 209 9.25 -15.99 46.39
N SER A 210 8.55 -15.62 47.48
CA SER A 210 8.13 -16.57 48.51
C SER A 210 7.10 -17.60 48.00
N LEU A 211 6.18 -17.16 47.13
CA LEU A 211 5.20 -18.06 46.50
C LEU A 211 5.86 -19.01 45.50
N PHE A 212 6.87 -18.55 44.76
CA PHE A 212 7.61 -19.39 43.82
C PHE A 212 8.38 -20.52 44.53
N VAL A 213 9.07 -20.21 45.62
CA VAL A 213 9.81 -21.19 46.45
C VAL A 213 8.87 -22.22 47.07
N LYS A 214 7.66 -21.82 47.49
CA LYS A 214 6.64 -22.75 48.02
C LYS A 214 6.09 -23.71 46.95
N SER A 215 6.08 -23.32 45.67
CA SER A 215 5.60 -24.18 44.59
C SER A 215 6.61 -25.24 44.15
N LEU A 216 7.92 -24.97 44.33
CA LEU A 216 8.99 -25.89 43.95
C LEU A 216 9.39 -26.88 45.05
N GLY A 217 8.86 -26.74 46.26
CA GLY A 217 9.14 -27.64 47.39
C GLY A 217 8.22 -28.87 47.50
N ASN A 218 7.29 -29.08 46.55
CA ASN A 218 6.34 -30.19 46.55
C ASN A 218 6.57 -31.19 45.39
N PHE A 219 7.84 -31.56 45.15
CA PHE A 219 8.21 -32.79 44.43
C PHE A 219 9.24 -33.57 45.24
#